data_AF-A0A959UW36-F1
#
_entry.id   AF-A0A959UW36-F1
#
_cell.length_a   1.000
_cell.length_b   1.000
_cell.length_c   1.000
_cell.angle_alpha   90.00
_cell.angle_beta   90.00
_cell.angle_gamma   90.00
#
_symmetry.space_group_name_H-M   'P 1'
#
loop_
_entity.id
_entity.type
_entity.pdbx_description
1 polymer ?
#
loop_
_entity_poly.entity_id
_entity_poly.type
_entity_poly.pdbx_seq_one_letter_code
_entity_poly.pdbx_strand_id
1 'polypeptide(L)' 'TARAEHLRLLEVMRQLFVEGNPGGIKEALKVLGICGDRMRLPLWNVSEATAKQIYAALADAEVVKL' A
#
# COMPACT_ATOMS: atom_id res chain seq x y z
N THR A 1 -4.88 -18.30 -10.79
CA THR A 1 -4.30 -18.09 -12.15
C THR A 1 -3.79 -16.67 -12.25
N ALA A 2 -2.92 -16.35 -13.22
CA ALA A 2 -2.35 -15.01 -13.35
C ALA A 2 -3.42 -13.89 -13.42
N ARG A 3 -4.48 -14.08 -14.22
CA ARG A 3 -5.58 -13.10 -14.34
C ARG A 3 -6.32 -12.89 -13.03
N ALA A 4 -6.59 -13.96 -12.27
CA ALA A 4 -7.29 -13.86 -10.99
C ALA A 4 -6.48 -13.06 -9.97
N GLU A 5 -5.18 -13.36 -9.83
CA GLU A 5 -4.30 -12.65 -8.90
C GLU A 5 -4.10 -11.18 -9.30
N HIS A 6 -3.96 -10.91 -10.60
CA HIS A 6 -3.85 -9.54 -11.09
C HIS A 6 -5.07 -8.71 -10.70
N LEU A 7 -6.28 -9.26 -10.87
CA LEU A 7 -7.52 -8.57 -10.50
C LEU A 7 -7.67 -8.42 -8.98
N ARG A 8 -7.30 -9.45 -8.20
CA ARG A 8 -7.32 -9.39 -6.72
C ARG A 8 -6.41 -8.28 -6.19
N LEU A 9 -5.24 -8.09 -6.77
CA LEU A 9 -4.25 -7.11 -6.33
C LEU A 9 -4.35 -5.76 -7.06
N LEU A 10 -5.29 -5.59 -7.99
CA LEU A 10 -5.35 -4.41 -8.87
C LEU A 10 -5.48 -3.12 -8.06
N GLU A 11 -6.36 -3.11 -7.06
CA GLU A 11 -6.56 -1.91 -6.24
C GLU A 11 -5.36 -1.63 -5.33
N VAL A 12 -4.75 -2.67 -4.75
CA VAL A 12 -3.48 -2.53 -4.02
C VAL A 12 -2.45 -1.85 -4.91
N MET A 13 -2.25 -2.36 -6.14
CA MET A 13 -1.31 -1.76 -7.09
C MET A 13 -1.64 -0.32 -7.44
N ARG A 14 -2.91 0.09 -7.52
CA ARG A 14 -3.27 1.50 -7.74
C ARG A 14 -2.91 2.38 -6.55
N GLN A 15 -3.28 1.95 -5.34
CA GLN A 15 -3.04 2.72 -4.11
C GLN A 15 -1.54 2.92 -3.82
N LEU A 16 -0.69 1.95 -4.18
CA LEU A 16 0.76 2.06 -4.01
C LEU A 16 1.40 3.24 -4.76
N PHE A 17 0.75 3.79 -5.80
CA PHE A 17 1.30 4.82 -6.67
C PHE A 17 0.52 6.14 -6.68
N VAL A 18 -0.55 6.26 -5.89
CA VAL A 18 -1.43 7.46 -5.85
C VAL A 18 -0.66 8.75 -5.52
N GLU A 19 0.29 8.69 -4.60
CA GLU A 19 1.16 9.83 -4.22
C GLU A 19 2.62 9.64 -4.67
N GLY A 20 2.84 8.73 -5.62
CA GLY A 20 4.18 8.36 -6.08
C GLY A 20 4.91 7.35 -5.18
N ASN A 21 6.01 6.83 -5.70
CA ASN A 21 6.85 5.81 -5.06
C ASN A 21 8.02 6.49 -4.32
N PRO A 22 8.50 5.99 -3.16
CA PRO A 22 8.12 4.77 -2.42
C PRO A 22 7.15 4.96 -1.25
N GLY A 23 6.44 6.09 -1.17
CA GLY A 23 5.54 6.36 -0.05
C GLY A 23 4.50 5.26 0.17
N GLY A 24 3.75 4.89 -0.87
CA GLY A 24 2.69 3.90 -0.77
C GLY A 24 3.16 2.50 -0.39
N ILE A 25 4.27 2.02 -1.00
CA ILE A 25 4.82 0.71 -0.67
C ILE A 25 5.39 0.65 0.76
N LYS A 26 5.98 1.73 1.26
CA LYS A 26 6.44 1.78 2.64
C LYS A 26 5.30 1.80 3.65
N GLU A 27 4.19 2.46 3.33
CA GLU A 27 2.98 2.37 4.15
C GLU A 27 2.44 0.94 4.20
N ALA A 28 2.34 0.27 3.05
CA ALA A 28 1.91 -1.13 2.99
C ALA A 28 2.84 -2.07 3.79
N LEU A 29 4.16 -1.91 3.67
CA LEU A 29 5.13 -2.72 4.42
C LEU A 29 5.10 -2.44 5.93
N LYS A 30 4.76 -1.21 6.35
CA LYS A 30 4.50 -0.85 7.75
C LYS A 30 3.28 -1.57 8.28
N VAL A 31 2.18 -1.59 7.53
CA VAL A 31 0.96 -2.34 7.87
C VAL A 31 1.25 -3.83 8.04
N LEU A 32 2.13 -4.39 7.21
CA LEU A 32 2.55 -5.80 7.28
C LEU A 32 3.60 -6.09 8.37
N GLY A 33 4.06 -5.09 9.12
CA GLY A 33 5.07 -5.25 10.15
C GLY A 33 6.48 -5.59 9.63
N ILE A 34 6.77 -5.32 8.34
CA ILE A 34 8.05 -5.67 7.71
C ILE A 34 9.09 -4.55 7.91
N CYS A 35 8.70 -3.28 7.73
CA CYS A 35 9.57 -2.13 7.96
C CYS A 35 8.78 -0.87 8.31
N GLY A 36 9.45 0.16 8.84
CA GLY A 36 8.82 1.46 9.08
C GLY A 36 8.64 2.29 7.81
N ASP A 37 7.86 3.35 7.92
CA ASP A 37 7.54 4.28 6.82
C ASP A 37 8.49 5.48 6.72
N ARG A 38 9.60 5.50 7.49
CA ARG A 38 10.56 6.62 7.47
C ARG A 38 11.10 6.87 6.06
N MET A 39 11.01 8.11 5.60
CA MET A 39 11.50 8.56 4.30
C MET A 39 12.68 9.51 4.44
N ARG A 40 13.56 9.54 3.43
CA ARG A 40 14.59 10.56 3.29
C ARG A 40 14.09 11.60 2.29
N LEU A 41 14.21 12.87 2.66
CA LEU A 41 13.91 13.96 1.74
C LEU A 41 14.72 13.82 0.44
N PRO A 42 14.14 14.20 -0.71
CA PRO A 42 12.89 14.94 -0.88
C PRO A 42 11.61 14.09 -0.82
N LEU A 43 11.73 12.78 -0.60
CA LEU A 43 10.58 11.89 -0.52
C LEU A 43 9.86 12.05 0.83
N TRP A 44 8.55 11.86 0.83
CA TRP A 44 7.70 12.04 2.00
C TRP A 44 6.77 10.84 2.20
N ASN A 45 6.20 10.75 3.41
CA ASN A 45 5.15 9.78 3.74
C ASN A 45 3.87 10.12 2.97
N VAL A 46 3.03 9.11 2.71
CA VAL A 46 1.72 9.35 2.11
C VAL A 46 0.81 10.08 3.09
N SER A 47 -0.21 10.76 2.58
CA SER A 47 -1.25 11.36 3.41
C SER A 47 -2.03 10.30 4.23
N GLU A 48 -2.64 10.71 5.34
CA GLU A 48 -3.50 9.82 6.13
C GLU A 48 -4.68 9.24 5.33
N ALA A 49 -5.20 10.02 4.38
CA ALA A 49 -6.26 9.57 3.48
C ALA A 49 -5.77 8.39 2.63
N THR A 50 -4.60 8.51 2.02
CA THR A 50 -3.98 7.44 1.22
C THR A 50 -3.59 6.25 2.09
N ALA A 51 -3.08 6.46 3.31
CA ALA A 51 -2.77 5.37 4.23
C ALA A 51 -4.00 4.52 4.57
N LYS A 52 -5.16 5.15 4.81
CA LYS A 52 -6.43 4.43 5.05
C LYS A 52 -6.88 3.63 3.82
N GLN A 53 -6.73 4.19 2.62
CA GLN A 53 -7.07 3.49 1.38
C GLN A 53 -6.13 2.31 1.10
N ILE A 54 -4.83 2.44 1.40
CA ILE A 54 -3.87 1.34 1.31
C ILE A 54 -4.27 0.20 2.26
N TYR A 55 -4.61 0.51 3.52
CA TYR A 55 -5.07 -0.51 4.46
C TYR A 55 -6.33 -1.22 3.97
N ALA A 56 -7.34 -0.47 3.53
CA ALA A 56 -8.58 -1.04 2.98
C ALA A 56 -8.30 -1.94 1.77
N ALA A 57 -7.49 -1.50 0.81
CA ALA A 57 -7.14 -2.29 -0.36
C ALA A 57 -6.38 -3.59 0.00
N LEU A 58 -5.50 -3.54 1.01
CA LEU A 58 -4.80 -4.73 1.51
C LEU A 58 -5.76 -5.71 2.20
N ALA A 59 -6.74 -5.21 2.96
CA ALA A 59 -7.75 -6.04 3.62
C ALA A 59 -8.70 -6.69 2.61
N ASP A 60 -9.18 -5.92 1.63
CA ASP A 60 -10.04 -6.42 0.54
C ASP A 60 -9.34 -7.48 -0.32
N ALA A 61 -8.01 -7.34 -0.48
CA ALA A 61 -7.19 -8.33 -1.14
C ALA A 61 -6.78 -9.50 -0.23
N GLU A 62 -7.26 -9.59 1.01
CA GLU A 62 -6.92 -10.64 1.98
C GLU A 62 -5.40 -10.75 2.27
N VAL A 63 -4.66 -9.64 2.14
CA VAL A 63 -3.23 -9.56 2.49
C VAL A 63 -3.04 -9.32 3.99
N VAL A 64 -4.01 -8.66 4.62
CA VAL A 64 -4.12 -8.52 6.09
C VAL A 64 -5.49 -8.98 6.55
N LYS A 65 -5.58 -9.47 7.80
CA LYS A 65 -6.87 -9.72 8.44
C LYS A 65 -7.43 -8.40 8.97
N LEU A 66 -8.73 -8.17 8.76
CA LEU A 66 -9.50 -7.09 9.37
C LEU A 66 -9.47 -7.19 10.90
#